data_AF-A0A4Y2BIT4-F1
#
_entry.id   AF-A0A4Y2BIT4-F1
#
_cell.length_a   1.000
_cell.length_b   1.000
_cell.length_c   1.000
_cell.angle_alpha   90.00
_cell.angle_beta   90.00
_cell.angle_gamma   90.00
#
_symmetry.space_group_name_H-M   'P 1'
#
loop_
_entity.id
_entity.type
_entity.pdbx_description
1 polymer ?
#
loop_
_entity_poly.entity_id
_entity_poly.type
_entity_poly.pdbx_seq_one_letter_code
_entity_poly.pdbx_strand_id
1 'polypeptide(L)'
;MLRTGQRKNLPARSEFLIQGISEVSGQFRYAVTDFPIQFSQKDVLVAATLVDLKRETIPVRVLNPDNIPKTVDKGAVIATSEPVVDIVARPQEFSEARHLSSILENLEGRNEEQRTAVRELLREFQNLFSSSDSDVGCCNMTQHRINTGNYPPIKQYPRCLPLAKKEEAERLVKEMMNNGIIKESSRP
;
A
#
# COMPACT_ATOMS: atom_id res chain seq x y z
N MET A 1 -7.91 5.79 22.28
CA MET A 1 -7.62 7.12 21.70
C MET A 1 -6.14 7.40 21.83
N LEU A 2 -5.55 8.13 20.87
CA LEU A 2 -4.15 8.55 20.89
C LEU A 2 -4.08 10.07 21.10
N ARG A 3 -3.22 10.51 22.03
CA ARG A 3 -2.96 11.93 22.30
C ARG A 3 -1.52 12.30 22.00
N THR A 4 -1.28 13.52 21.52
CA THR A 4 0.10 13.96 21.30
C THR A 4 0.84 14.22 22.61
N GLY A 5 2.06 13.69 22.75
CA GLY A 5 2.92 13.94 23.91
C GLY A 5 3.55 15.33 23.94
N GLN A 6 3.54 16.03 22.78
CA GLN A 6 4.21 17.32 22.60
C GLN A 6 3.41 18.26 21.69
N ARG A 7 3.67 19.56 21.80
CA ARG A 7 3.13 20.55 20.85
C ARG A 7 3.87 20.42 19.53
N LYS A 8 3.15 20.38 18.41
CA LYS A 8 3.76 20.26 17.07
C LYS A 8 3.14 21.26 16.10
N ASN A 9 4.01 21.91 15.32
CA ASN A 9 3.59 22.70 14.17
C ASN A 9 3.64 21.82 12.91
N LEU A 10 2.53 21.80 12.19
CA LEU A 10 2.33 21.12 10.92
C LEU A 10 2.38 22.17 9.81
N PRO A 11 3.44 22.19 8.99
CA PRO A 11 3.53 23.10 7.86
C PRO A 11 2.34 22.96 6.90
N ALA A 12 2.08 24.01 6.12
CA ALA A 12 1.09 23.96 5.04
C ALA A 12 1.44 22.86 4.02
N ARG A 13 0.43 22.18 3.47
CA ARG A 13 0.56 21.14 2.45
C ARG A 13 1.63 20.09 2.76
N SER A 14 1.68 19.64 4.00
CA SER A 14 2.73 18.72 4.45
C SER A 14 2.15 17.50 5.15
N GLU A 15 2.84 16.39 4.97
CA GLU A 15 2.66 15.17 5.74
C GLU A 15 3.73 15.13 6.84
N PHE A 16 3.33 14.73 8.05
CA PHE A 16 4.21 14.72 9.21
C PHE A 16 3.91 13.53 10.13
N LEU A 17 4.92 13.10 10.88
CA LEU A 17 4.78 12.06 11.90
C LEU A 17 4.71 12.71 13.28
N ILE A 18 3.61 12.50 14.01
CA ILE A 18 3.44 12.97 15.39
C ILE A 18 3.54 11.76 16.33
N GLN A 19 4.18 11.95 17.49
CA GLN A 19 4.21 10.93 18.54
C GLN A 19 2.92 10.97 19.36
N GLY A 20 2.12 9.92 19.22
CA GLY A 20 0.95 9.64 20.03
C GLY A 20 1.26 8.79 21.26
N ILE A 21 0.48 8.98 22.30
CA ILE A 21 0.46 8.18 23.53
C ILE A 21 -0.93 7.57 23.63
N SER A 22 -1.01 6.25 23.84
CA SER A 22 -2.27 5.54 24.05
C SER A 22 -2.79 5.75 25.47
N GLU A 23 -4.08 6.11 25.59
CA GLU A 23 -4.77 6.14 26.88
C GLU A 23 -5.22 4.75 27.35
N VAL A 24 -5.32 3.78 26.43
CA VAL A 24 -5.88 2.46 26.71
C VAL A 24 -4.75 1.55 27.20
N SER A 25 -4.88 1.05 28.43
CA SER A 25 -3.88 0.14 29.02
C SER A 25 -4.20 -1.33 28.73
N GLY A 26 -3.22 -2.05 28.18
CA GLY A 26 -3.01 -3.48 28.38
C GLY A 26 -3.92 -4.50 27.68
N GLN A 27 -5.13 -4.14 27.22
CA GLN A 27 -6.09 -5.15 26.76
C GLN A 27 -5.86 -5.64 25.32
N PHE A 28 -5.37 -4.78 24.43
CA PHE A 28 -5.12 -5.11 23.02
C PHE A 28 -3.70 -4.77 22.62
N ARG A 29 -3.07 -5.65 21.83
CA ARG A 29 -1.71 -5.41 21.31
C ARG A 29 -1.72 -4.46 20.12
N TYR A 30 -2.67 -4.62 19.20
CA TYR A 30 -2.72 -3.87 17.96
C TYR A 30 -4.03 -3.11 17.81
N ALA A 31 -3.96 -1.97 17.13
CA ALA A 31 -5.13 -1.19 16.75
C ALA A 31 -4.92 -0.55 15.38
N VAL A 32 -6.01 -0.22 14.68
CA VAL A 32 -5.96 0.66 13.50
C VAL A 32 -6.30 2.07 13.96
N THR A 33 -5.46 3.03 13.59
CA THR A 33 -5.76 4.45 13.81
C THR A 33 -6.82 4.91 12.83
N ASP A 34 -7.69 5.80 13.28
CA ASP A 34 -8.66 6.44 12.40
C ASP A 34 -8.78 7.93 12.75
N PHE A 35 -9.36 8.69 11.82
CA PHE A 35 -9.63 10.10 11.98
C PHE A 35 -10.67 10.31 13.10
N PRO A 36 -10.41 11.19 14.08
CA PRO A 36 -11.35 11.43 15.15
C PRO A 36 -12.52 12.28 14.64
N ILE A 37 -13.56 11.63 14.10
CA ILE A 37 -14.77 12.26 13.55
C ILE A 37 -15.43 13.21 14.57
N GLN A 38 -15.30 12.91 15.87
CA GLN A 38 -15.95 13.63 16.97
C GLN A 38 -15.12 14.77 17.59
N PHE A 39 -13.81 14.85 17.33
CA PHE A 39 -12.90 15.79 18.02
C PHE A 39 -12.08 16.67 17.06
N SER A 40 -12.44 16.71 15.78
CA SER A 40 -11.61 17.34 14.77
C SER A 40 -11.57 18.87 14.89
N GLN A 41 -10.36 19.41 15.15
CA GLN A 41 -9.94 20.61 14.41
C GLN A 41 -9.99 20.21 12.94
N LYS A 42 -11.00 20.71 12.21
CA LYS A 42 -11.59 20.23 10.94
C LYS A 42 -10.64 19.99 9.75
N ASP A 43 -9.33 20.11 9.96
CA ASP A 43 -8.42 20.43 8.89
C ASP A 43 -7.06 19.70 8.97
N VAL A 44 -6.89 18.73 9.88
CA VAL A 44 -5.71 17.84 9.91
C VAL A 44 -6.18 16.41 9.74
N LEU A 45 -5.80 15.77 8.63
CA LEU A 45 -6.15 14.39 8.32
C LEU A 45 -5.18 13.41 8.98
N VAL A 46 -5.65 12.21 9.27
CA VAL A 46 -4.87 11.14 9.91
C VAL A 46 -4.92 9.92 8.99
N ALA A 47 -3.76 9.32 8.72
CA ALA A 47 -3.72 8.10 7.93
C ALA A 47 -4.15 6.90 8.78
N ALA A 48 -5.01 6.05 8.22
CA ALA A 48 -5.36 4.78 8.84
C ALA A 48 -4.14 3.84 8.81
N THR A 49 -3.59 3.54 9.97
CA THR A 49 -2.35 2.77 10.11
C THR A 49 -2.51 1.72 11.22
N LEU A 50 -2.01 0.51 10.98
CA LEU A 50 -1.87 -0.49 12.03
C LEU A 50 -0.76 -0.09 13.00
N VAL A 51 -1.10 0.06 14.29
CA VAL A 51 -0.19 0.48 15.35
C VAL A 51 -0.11 -0.56 16.46
N ASP A 52 1.07 -0.67 17.09
CA ASP A 52 1.29 -1.48 18.29
C ASP A 52 1.08 -0.61 19.54
N LEU A 53 0.01 -0.90 20.29
CA LEU A 53 -0.38 -0.16 21.49
C LEU A 53 0.55 -0.43 22.69
N LYS A 54 1.41 -1.44 22.63
CA LYS A 54 2.40 -1.72 23.70
C LYS A 54 3.63 -0.81 23.64
N ARG A 55 3.80 -0.05 22.55
CA ARG A 55 4.89 0.92 22.44
C ARG A 55 4.60 2.14 23.30
N GLU A 56 5.62 2.67 23.96
CA GLU A 56 5.52 3.91 24.76
C GLU A 56 5.11 5.11 23.91
N THR A 57 5.60 5.17 22.67
CA THR A 57 5.25 6.19 21.69
C THR A 57 4.80 5.53 20.39
N ILE A 58 3.65 5.99 19.89
CA ILE A 58 3.00 5.46 18.70
C ILE A 58 3.11 6.52 17.60
N PRO A 59 3.78 6.24 16.48
CA PRO A 59 3.85 7.19 15.38
C PRO A 59 2.48 7.30 14.69
N VAL A 60 1.94 8.51 14.64
CA VAL A 60 0.69 8.83 13.94
C VAL A 60 1.02 9.71 12.74
N ARG A 61 0.69 9.22 11.54
CA ARG A 61 0.92 9.96 10.29
C ARG A 61 -0.25 10.91 10.07
N VAL A 62 0.05 12.19 9.99
CA VAL A 62 -0.93 13.26 9.81
C VAL A 62 -0.62 14.07 8.57
N LEU A 63 -1.67 14.56 7.92
CA LEU A 63 -1.59 15.38 6.72
C LEU A 63 -2.30 16.71 6.99
N ASN A 64 -1.59 17.81 6.76
CA ASN A 64 -2.20 19.13 6.66
C ASN A 64 -2.43 19.47 5.18
N PRO A 65 -3.66 19.31 4.65
CA PRO A 65 -3.95 19.62 3.26
C PRO A 65 -4.03 21.13 2.98
N ASP A 66 -4.14 21.97 4.02
CA ASP A 66 -4.34 23.40 3.84
C ASP A 66 -3.07 24.18 3.52
N ASN A 67 -3.26 25.39 3.00
CA ASN A 67 -2.20 26.35 2.70
C ASN A 67 -1.70 27.10 3.95
N ILE A 68 -2.24 26.80 5.13
CA ILE A 68 -1.91 27.48 6.38
C ILE A 68 -1.31 26.46 7.36
N PRO A 69 -0.16 26.77 8.00
CA PRO A 69 0.39 25.91 9.04
C PRO A 69 -0.57 25.75 10.22
N LYS A 70 -0.63 24.55 10.80
CA LYS A 70 -1.48 24.25 11.95
C LYS A 70 -0.67 23.83 13.16
N THR A 71 -1.21 24.09 14.34
CA THR A 71 -0.55 23.70 15.58
C THR A 71 -1.42 22.68 16.31
N VAL A 72 -0.84 21.53 16.60
CA VAL A 72 -1.43 20.50 17.45
C VAL A 72 -0.85 20.67 18.85
N ASP A 73 -1.69 21.00 19.82
CA ASP A 73 -1.24 21.23 21.19
C ASP A 73 -0.99 19.94 21.96
N LYS A 74 -0.07 19.99 22.93
CA LYS A 74 0.23 18.85 23.81
C LYS A 74 -1.06 18.35 24.47
N GLY A 75 -1.27 17.04 24.45
CA GLY A 75 -2.45 16.40 25.01
C GLY A 75 -3.69 16.45 24.10
N ALA A 76 -3.63 17.08 22.93
CA ALA A 76 -4.72 17.01 21.96
C ALA A 76 -4.92 15.57 21.46
N VAL A 77 -6.17 15.17 21.25
CA VAL A 77 -6.52 13.89 20.63
C VAL A 77 -6.17 13.97 19.15
N ILE A 78 -5.25 13.11 18.71
CA ILE A 78 -4.74 13.10 17.33
C ILE A 78 -5.31 11.97 16.50
N ALA A 79 -5.79 10.89 17.11
CA ALA A 79 -6.42 9.77 16.41
C ALA A 79 -7.36 8.99 17.34
N THR A 80 -8.42 8.45 16.76
CA THR A 80 -9.16 7.32 17.35
C THR A 80 -8.44 6.02 17.03
N SER A 81 -8.70 4.98 17.80
CA SER A 81 -8.02 3.69 17.67
C SER A 81 -9.01 2.57 17.86
N GLU A 82 -9.19 1.73 16.85
CA GLU A 82 -10.03 0.53 16.92
C GLU A 82 -9.17 -0.71 17.13
N PRO A 83 -9.45 -1.56 18.13
CA PRO A 83 -8.65 -2.72 18.44
C PRO A 83 -8.70 -3.75 17.31
N VAL A 84 -7.55 -4.35 17.00
CA VAL A 84 -7.45 -5.46 16.04
C VAL A 84 -7.42 -6.77 16.80
N VAL A 85 -8.37 -7.65 16.47
CA VAL A 85 -8.55 -8.94 17.15
C VAL A 85 -7.70 -10.05 16.52
N ASP A 86 -7.46 -9.98 15.22
CA ASP A 86 -6.69 -10.99 14.50
C ASP A 86 -5.80 -10.33 13.43
N ILE A 87 -4.56 -10.83 13.32
CA ILE A 87 -3.61 -10.43 12.28
C ILE A 87 -3.17 -11.70 11.57
N VAL A 88 -3.74 -11.93 10.41
CA VAL A 88 -3.39 -13.07 9.57
C VAL A 88 -2.19 -12.68 8.71
N ALA A 89 -1.00 -13.11 9.11
CA ALA A 89 0.14 -13.12 8.20
C ALA A 89 -0.08 -14.24 7.18
N ARG A 90 -0.23 -13.87 5.91
CA ARG A 90 -0.23 -14.84 4.80
C ARG A 90 1.14 -14.77 4.14
N PRO A 91 2.13 -15.56 4.61
CA PRO A 91 3.39 -15.68 3.90
C PRO A 91 3.06 -16.27 2.53
N GLN A 92 3.25 -15.46 1.50
CA GLN A 92 3.01 -15.85 0.13
C GLN A 92 4.31 -16.52 -0.32
N GLU A 93 4.25 -17.82 -0.59
CA GLU A 93 5.40 -18.56 -1.11
C GLU A 93 5.63 -18.09 -2.55
N PHE A 94 6.79 -17.51 -2.80
CA PHE A 94 7.17 -17.00 -4.11
C PHE A 94 8.34 -17.79 -4.68
N SER A 95 8.25 -18.07 -5.97
CA SER A 95 9.29 -18.75 -6.75
C SER A 95 10.59 -17.95 -6.74
N GLU A 96 11.72 -18.65 -6.66
CA GLU A 96 13.06 -18.05 -6.74
C GLU A 96 13.21 -17.17 -7.98
N ALA A 97 13.69 -15.95 -7.74
CA ALA A 97 13.94 -14.92 -8.72
C ALA A 97 15.15 -15.26 -9.62
N ARG A 98 14.92 -15.93 -10.77
CA ARG A 98 15.95 -16.19 -11.80
C ARG A 98 16.59 -14.91 -12.38
N HIS A 99 15.95 -13.76 -12.19
CA HIS A 99 16.27 -12.47 -12.79
C HIS A 99 17.32 -11.64 -12.01
N LEU A 100 17.66 -12.02 -10.77
CA LEU A 100 18.67 -11.28 -10.00
C LEU A 100 20.10 -11.44 -10.57
N SER A 101 20.32 -12.51 -11.34
CA SER A 101 21.60 -12.84 -11.99
C SER A 101 22.14 -11.69 -12.84
N SER A 102 21.31 -11.09 -13.69
CA SER A 102 21.69 -10.01 -14.60
C SER A 102 21.95 -8.69 -13.86
N ILE A 103 21.26 -8.41 -12.77
CA ILE A 103 21.52 -7.23 -11.92
C ILE A 103 22.87 -7.38 -11.21
N LEU A 104 23.18 -8.59 -10.74
CA LEU A 104 24.44 -8.89 -10.06
C LEU A 104 25.65 -8.82 -10.99
N GLU A 105 25.47 -9.17 -12.28
CA GLU A 105 26.52 -9.10 -13.30
C GLU A 105 26.88 -7.64 -13.66
N ASN A 106 25.93 -6.71 -13.59
CA ASN A 106 26.14 -5.29 -13.95
C ASN A 106 26.78 -4.43 -12.83
N LEU A 107 27.28 -5.03 -11.74
CA LEU A 107 27.93 -4.31 -10.62
C LEU A 107 29.41 -3.99 -10.90
N GLU A 108 29.71 -3.41 -12.06
CA GLU A 108 31.06 -2.96 -12.41
C GLU A 108 31.54 -1.82 -11.50
N GLY A 109 32.82 -1.86 -11.09
CA GLY A 109 33.45 -0.79 -10.29
C GLY A 109 33.13 -0.76 -8.79
N ARG A 110 32.47 -1.79 -8.23
CA ARG A 110 32.19 -1.89 -6.77
C ARG A 110 33.10 -2.88 -6.06
N ASN A 111 33.38 -2.61 -4.78
CA ASN A 111 34.19 -3.48 -3.92
C ASN A 111 33.44 -4.80 -3.63
N GLU A 112 34.18 -5.87 -3.32
CA GLU A 112 33.59 -7.19 -3.03
C GLU A 112 32.63 -7.18 -1.83
N GLU A 113 32.93 -6.39 -0.80
CA GLU A 113 32.03 -6.19 0.34
C GLU A 113 30.69 -5.56 -0.08
N GLN A 114 30.74 -4.55 -0.96
CA GLN A 114 29.54 -3.88 -1.47
C GLN A 114 28.73 -4.81 -2.37
N ARG A 115 29.39 -5.62 -3.21
CA ARG A 115 28.74 -6.62 -4.05
C ARG A 115 28.04 -7.69 -3.21
N THR A 116 28.66 -8.09 -2.11
CA THR A 116 28.07 -9.06 -1.18
C THR A 116 26.85 -8.47 -0.47
N ALA A 117 26.95 -7.25 0.05
CA ALA A 117 25.83 -6.57 0.71
C ALA A 117 24.63 -6.35 -0.23
N VAL A 118 24.89 -5.93 -1.49
CA VAL A 118 23.83 -5.78 -2.50
C VAL A 118 23.20 -7.12 -2.85
N ARG A 119 24.00 -8.18 -2.94
CA ARG A 119 23.48 -9.54 -3.20
C ARG A 119 22.59 -10.05 -2.08
N GLU A 120 22.98 -9.83 -0.83
CA GLU A 120 22.16 -10.19 0.33
C GLU A 120 20.85 -9.41 0.34
N LEU A 121 20.90 -8.09 0.11
CA LEU A 121 19.73 -7.24 0.04
C LEU A 121 18.75 -7.68 -1.07
N LEU A 122 19.27 -7.94 -2.28
CA LEU A 122 18.44 -8.36 -3.40
C LEU A 122 17.83 -9.75 -3.17
N ARG A 123 18.53 -10.65 -2.46
CA ARG A 123 17.99 -11.94 -2.04
C ARG A 123 16.90 -11.79 -0.98
N GLU A 124 17.11 -10.93 0.01
CA GLU A 124 16.15 -10.66 1.08
C GLU A 124 14.84 -10.07 0.53
N PHE A 125 14.96 -9.09 -0.38
CA PHE A 125 13.83 -8.36 -0.95
C PHE A 125 13.45 -8.80 -2.36
N GLN A 126 13.81 -10.02 -2.76
CA GLN A 126 13.55 -10.55 -4.12
C GLN A 126 12.05 -10.48 -4.50
N ASN A 127 11.18 -10.57 -3.50
CA ASN A 127 9.73 -10.53 -3.63
C ASN A 127 9.15 -9.14 -3.90
N LEU A 128 9.94 -8.07 -3.71
CA LEU A 128 9.51 -6.70 -3.98
C LEU A 128 9.80 -6.26 -5.42
N PHE A 129 10.71 -6.96 -6.09
CA PHE A 129 11.12 -6.63 -7.46
C PHE A 129 10.36 -7.50 -8.46
N SER A 130 9.83 -6.85 -9.49
CA SER A 130 9.20 -7.57 -10.60
C SER A 130 10.27 -8.27 -11.43
N SER A 131 10.05 -9.55 -11.68
CA SER A 131 10.96 -10.42 -12.43
C SER A 131 10.98 -10.15 -13.93
N SER A 132 9.85 -9.68 -14.45
CA SER A 132 9.56 -9.53 -15.88
C SER A 132 8.27 -8.74 -16.06
N ASP A 133 7.99 -8.28 -17.27
CA ASP A 133 6.72 -7.59 -17.59
C ASP A 133 5.47 -8.46 -17.30
N SER A 134 5.63 -9.78 -17.27
CA SER A 134 4.56 -10.74 -16.94
C SER A 134 4.38 -10.97 -15.43
N ASP A 135 5.29 -10.47 -14.58
CA ASP A 135 5.21 -10.56 -13.12
C ASP A 135 4.33 -9.42 -12.57
N VAL A 136 3.05 -9.56 -12.87
CA VAL A 136 2.02 -8.60 -12.49
C VAL A 136 1.52 -8.96 -11.09
N GLY A 137 1.93 -8.17 -10.09
CA GLY A 137 1.53 -8.38 -8.71
C GLY A 137 -0.01 -8.42 -8.53
N CYS A 138 -0.49 -9.25 -7.61
CA CYS A 138 -1.92 -9.38 -7.32
C CYS A 138 -2.18 -9.36 -5.80
N CYS A 139 -3.01 -8.41 -5.35
CA CYS A 139 -3.46 -8.34 -3.97
C CYS A 139 -4.72 -9.20 -3.80
N ASN A 140 -4.60 -10.31 -3.08
CA ASN A 140 -5.70 -11.23 -2.80
C ASN A 140 -6.49 -10.90 -1.52
N MET A 141 -6.21 -9.77 -0.87
CA MET A 141 -6.80 -9.42 0.42
C MET A 141 -8.24 -8.90 0.30
N THR A 142 -8.56 -8.20 -0.79
CA THR A 142 -9.85 -7.54 -0.98
C THR A 142 -10.37 -7.77 -2.39
N GLN A 143 -11.63 -8.15 -2.52
CA GLN A 143 -12.33 -8.16 -3.80
C GLN A 143 -13.24 -6.94 -3.90
N HIS A 144 -13.06 -6.14 -4.96
CA HIS A 144 -13.88 -4.95 -5.18
C HIS A 144 -15.15 -5.28 -5.95
N ARG A 145 -16.28 -4.70 -5.52
CA ARG A 145 -17.56 -4.72 -6.25
C ARG A 145 -17.79 -3.35 -6.88
N ILE A 146 -18.03 -3.31 -8.18
CA ILE A 146 -18.43 -2.09 -8.89
C ILE A 146 -19.94 -1.91 -8.74
N ASN A 147 -20.37 -0.80 -8.15
CA ASN A 147 -21.80 -0.47 -7.99
C ASN A 147 -22.34 0.21 -9.25
N THR A 148 -23.02 -0.56 -10.11
CA THR A 148 -23.69 -0.06 -11.32
C THR A 148 -25.14 0.36 -11.09
N GLY A 149 -25.64 0.35 -9.84
CA GLY A 149 -27.04 0.66 -9.52
C GLY A 149 -28.03 -0.23 -10.28
N ASN A 150 -29.09 0.37 -10.83
CA ASN A 150 -30.12 -0.31 -11.62
C ASN A 150 -29.94 -0.13 -13.14
N TYR A 151 -28.75 0.27 -13.60
CA TYR A 151 -28.50 0.45 -15.02
C TYR A 151 -28.39 -0.91 -15.74
N PRO A 152 -29.07 -1.09 -16.89
CA PRO A 152 -29.00 -2.33 -17.66
C PRO A 152 -27.61 -2.49 -18.33
N PRO A 153 -27.16 -3.73 -18.62
CA PRO A 153 -25.95 -3.97 -19.39
C PRO A 153 -25.99 -3.29 -20.77
N ILE A 154 -24.84 -2.77 -21.22
CA ILE A 154 -24.70 -2.12 -22.51
C ILE A 154 -23.81 -2.98 -23.40
N LYS A 155 -24.40 -3.55 -24.45
CA LYS A 155 -23.67 -4.30 -25.47
C LYS A 155 -23.10 -3.34 -26.52
N GLN A 156 -21.77 -3.25 -26.60
CA GLN A 156 -21.08 -2.50 -27.64
C GLN A 156 -20.35 -3.45 -28.58
N TYR A 157 -20.49 -3.24 -29.89
CA TYR A 157 -19.79 -4.05 -30.88
C TYR A 157 -18.29 -3.68 -30.90
N PRO A 158 -17.36 -4.65 -30.84
CA PRO A 158 -15.94 -4.37 -30.92
C PRO A 158 -15.57 -3.68 -32.24
N ARG A 159 -14.70 -2.66 -32.18
CA ARG A 159 -14.18 -2.03 -33.41
C ARG A 159 -13.15 -2.94 -34.08
N CYS A 160 -13.20 -3.04 -35.40
CA CYS A 160 -12.21 -3.80 -36.17
C CYS A 160 -10.81 -3.21 -35.99
N LEU A 161 -9.83 -4.07 -35.72
CA LEU A 161 -8.42 -3.69 -35.69
C LEU A 161 -7.83 -3.71 -37.11
N PRO A 162 -6.92 -2.78 -37.46
CA PRO A 162 -6.15 -2.86 -38.70
C PRO A 162 -5.36 -4.17 -38.77
N LEU A 163 -5.21 -4.74 -39.98
CA LEU A 163 -4.53 -6.02 -40.19
C LEU A 163 -3.12 -6.06 -39.57
N ALA A 164 -2.36 -4.97 -39.70
CA ALA A 164 -1.01 -4.86 -39.15
C ALA A 164 -0.92 -4.97 -37.61
N LYS A 165 -2.03 -4.79 -36.89
CA LYS A 165 -2.08 -4.87 -35.42
C LYS A 165 -2.77 -6.13 -34.89
N LYS A 166 -3.37 -6.93 -35.78
CA LYS A 166 -4.21 -8.06 -35.38
C LYS A 166 -3.38 -9.15 -34.70
N GLU A 167 -2.26 -9.53 -35.30
CA GLU A 167 -1.37 -10.57 -34.76
C GLU A 167 -0.80 -10.18 -33.40
N GLU A 168 -0.34 -8.93 -33.26
CA GLU A 168 0.20 -8.42 -32.00
C GLU A 168 -0.87 -8.37 -30.90
N ALA A 169 -2.09 -7.95 -31.23
CA ALA A 169 -3.20 -7.94 -30.27
C ALA A 169 -3.58 -9.35 -29.81
N GLU A 170 -3.61 -10.33 -30.72
CA GLU A 170 -3.87 -11.74 -30.39
C GLU A 170 -2.78 -12.32 -29.48
N ARG A 171 -1.51 -11.97 -29.73
CA ARG A 171 -0.38 -12.35 -28.88
C ARG A 171 -0.54 -11.82 -27.44
N LEU A 172 -0.83 -10.52 -27.28
CA LEU A 172 -1.00 -9.89 -25.98
C LEU A 172 -2.19 -10.45 -25.19
N VAL A 173 -3.33 -10.69 -25.86
CA VAL A 173 -4.50 -11.31 -25.22
C VAL A 173 -4.17 -12.71 -24.69
N LYS A 174 -3.43 -13.50 -25.48
CA LYS A 174 -3.00 -14.84 -25.05
C LYS A 174 -2.03 -14.79 -23.86
N GLU A 175 -1.11 -13.83 -23.85
CA GLU A 175 -0.22 -13.60 -22.71
C GLU A 175 -1.00 -13.24 -21.44
N MET A 176 -1.93 -12.29 -21.52
CA MET A 176 -2.77 -11.91 -20.38
C MET A 176 -3.62 -13.07 -19.85
N MET A 177 -4.09 -13.95 -20.73
CA MET A 177 -4.83 -15.16 -20.36
C MET A 177 -3.93 -16.16 -19.62
N ASN A 178 -2.73 -16.42 -20.15
CA ASN A 178 -1.77 -17.33 -19.52
C ASN A 178 -1.32 -16.83 -18.14
N ASN A 179 -1.19 -15.51 -17.98
CA ASN A 179 -0.83 -14.86 -16.71
C ASN A 179 -2.02 -14.75 -15.73
N GLY A 180 -3.23 -15.19 -16.12
CA GLY A 180 -4.42 -15.19 -15.27
C GLY A 180 -5.02 -13.80 -15.01
N ILE A 181 -4.61 -12.78 -15.77
CA ILE A 181 -5.12 -11.40 -15.65
C ILE A 181 -6.53 -11.29 -16.22
N ILE A 182 -6.79 -12.01 -17.32
CA ILE A 182 -8.12 -12.10 -17.96
C ILE A 182 -8.61 -13.54 -17.96
N LYS A 183 -9.93 -13.71 -18.12
CA LYS A 183 -10.57 -15.01 -18.29
C LYS A 183 -11.72 -14.90 -19.28
N GLU A 184 -12.05 -16.02 -19.91
CA GLU A 184 -13.23 -16.11 -20.76
C GLU A 184 -14.51 -15.84 -19.95
N SER A 185 -15.46 -15.15 -20.56
CA SER A 185 -16.73 -14.79 -19.94
C SER A 185 -17.82 -14.60 -20.99
N SER A 186 -19.03 -15.03 -20.67
CA SER A 186 -20.23 -14.88 -21.49
C SER A 186 -21.17 -13.82 -20.88
N ARG A 187 -20.78 -12.54 -20.98
CA ARG A 187 -21.59 -11.42 -20.44
C ARG A 187 -22.59 -10.88 -21.48
N PRO A 188 -23.79 -10.44 -21.07
CA PRO A 188 -24.73 -9.70 -21.91
C PRO A 188 -24.24 -8.30 -22.29
#